data_AF-S6W674-F1
#
_entry.id   AF-S6W674-F1
#
_cell.length_a   1.000
_cell.length_b   1.000
_cell.length_c   1.000
_cell.angle_alpha   90.00
_cell.angle_beta   90.00
_cell.angle_gamma   90.00
#
_symmetry.space_group_name_H-M   'P 1'
#
loop_
_entity.id
_entity.type
_entity.pdbx_description
1 polymer ?
#
loop_
_entity_poly.entity_id
_entity_poly.type
_entity_poly.pdbx_seq_one_letter_code
_entity_poly.pdbx_strand_id
1 'polypeptide(L)'
;QAAYQLAMRLNGRPIEDASARQRLADATATVHETRLALHRGRGNVDSDLRLSNGRAATYSSLSYCLGEDDENLLAGSALAAGAGNCDHNAAINTRRHAVRMEDGGQMMTVRDYEQTHLYALYQPPSSTDAEESTVVLDSWGDGPAVLLRDSHWAETYGKSTNIIERFDKPAAIDSLARTNAFRAEIEDPQTALHANARELETAFLANPAPGDIFSAMPVIAPDLAESTRRRLQEHSPRTLKALAADAARNAYGLEDAQANSPRTTKAILKEAKRLDALGRPPLSW
;
A
#
# COMPACT_ATOMS: atom_id res chain seq x y z
N GLN A 1 1.77 0.56 11.33
CA GLN A 1 2.62 1.78 11.41
C GLN A 1 3.51 1.80 12.65
N ALA A 2 2.99 1.53 13.85
CA ALA A 2 3.81 1.54 15.08
C ALA A 2 5.00 0.56 15.05
N ALA A 3 4.87 -0.62 14.44
CA ALA A 3 5.98 -1.56 14.28
C ALA A 3 7.14 -0.99 13.44
N TYR A 4 6.83 -0.25 12.37
CA TYR A 4 7.84 0.44 11.56
C TYR A 4 8.49 1.59 12.33
N GLN A 5 7.71 2.43 13.04
CA GLN A 5 8.26 3.47 13.92
C GLN A 5 9.19 2.89 15.02
N LEU A 6 8.81 1.74 15.60
CA LEU A 6 9.66 1.01 16.55
C LEU A 6 10.96 0.53 15.88
N ALA A 7 10.88 -0.04 14.68
CA ALA A 7 12.04 -0.48 13.91
C ALA A 7 13.00 0.68 13.65
N MET A 8 12.49 1.82 13.21
CA MET A 8 13.29 3.03 12.97
C MET A 8 14.04 3.48 14.23
N ARG A 9 13.36 3.46 15.38
CA ARG A 9 14.00 3.81 16.65
C ARG A 9 15.06 2.81 17.11
N LEU A 10 14.78 1.51 16.98
CA LEU A 10 15.73 0.44 17.32
C LEU A 10 17.01 0.50 16.47
N ASN A 11 16.90 1.00 15.23
CA ASN A 11 18.02 1.17 14.31
C ASN A 11 18.67 2.56 14.40
N GLY A 12 18.37 3.35 15.43
CA GLY A 12 19.00 4.65 15.67
C GLY A 12 18.59 5.75 14.68
N ARG A 13 17.47 5.57 13.98
CA ARG A 13 16.93 6.51 12.98
C ARG A 13 15.48 6.92 13.31
N PRO A 14 15.17 7.39 14.53
CA PRO A 14 13.78 7.71 14.90
C PRO A 14 13.18 8.79 13.99
N ILE A 15 11.88 8.71 13.73
CA ILE A 15 11.14 9.73 12.97
C ILE A 15 10.62 10.76 13.96
N GLU A 16 11.46 11.76 14.26
CA GLU A 16 11.23 12.78 15.29
C GLU A 16 10.26 13.89 14.85
N ASP A 17 10.21 14.18 13.55
CA ASP A 17 9.32 15.22 13.03
C ASP A 17 7.85 14.76 13.02
N ALA A 18 6.97 15.58 13.63
CA ALA A 18 5.56 15.25 13.77
C ALA A 18 4.83 15.22 12.41
N SER A 19 5.20 16.10 11.47
CA SER A 19 4.60 16.11 10.13
C SER A 19 4.98 14.85 9.34
N ALA A 20 6.25 14.41 9.42
CA ALA A 20 6.70 13.15 8.82
C ALA A 20 5.96 11.94 9.38
N ARG A 21 5.71 11.90 10.70
CA ARG A 21 4.89 10.85 11.30
C ARG A 21 3.45 10.86 10.81
N GLN A 22 2.85 12.04 10.70
CA GLN A 22 1.49 12.22 10.19
C GLN A 22 1.38 11.77 8.73
N ARG A 23 2.30 12.18 7.85
CA ARG A 23 2.37 11.73 6.45
C ARG A 23 2.37 10.21 6.33
N LEU A 24 3.19 9.53 7.14
CA LEU A 24 3.25 8.07 7.11
C LEU A 24 1.96 7.41 7.65
N ALA A 25 1.31 8.03 8.64
CA ALA A 25 0.02 7.56 9.14
C ALA A 25 -1.06 7.69 8.06
N ASP A 26 -1.13 8.84 7.38
CA ASP A 26 -2.06 9.14 6.28
C ASP A 26 -1.83 8.23 5.05
N ALA A 27 -0.57 7.99 4.72
CA ALA A 27 -0.18 7.06 3.67
C ALA A 27 -0.55 5.62 4.05
N THR A 28 -0.33 5.21 5.30
CA THR A 28 -0.75 3.89 5.80
C THR A 28 -2.28 3.73 5.80
N ALA A 29 -3.02 4.79 6.14
CA ALA A 29 -4.48 4.78 6.06
C ALA A 29 -4.95 4.58 4.62
N THR A 30 -4.32 5.27 3.66
CA THR A 30 -4.61 5.10 2.23
C THR A 30 -4.35 3.66 1.77
N VAL A 31 -3.18 3.11 2.11
CA VAL A 31 -2.83 1.71 1.82
C VAL A 31 -3.86 0.74 2.41
N HIS A 32 -4.31 0.97 3.65
CA HIS A 32 -5.30 0.14 4.31
C HIS A 32 -6.68 0.23 3.64
N GLU A 33 -7.13 1.43 3.31
CA GLU A 33 -8.40 1.68 2.60
C GLU A 33 -8.42 1.06 1.21
N THR A 34 -7.30 1.10 0.49
CA THR A 34 -7.17 0.40 -0.81
C THR A 34 -7.28 -1.11 -0.63
N ARG A 35 -6.62 -1.69 0.38
CA ARG A 35 -6.75 -3.13 0.69
C ARG A 35 -8.17 -3.53 1.06
N LEU A 36 -8.89 -2.69 1.80
CA LEU A 36 -10.29 -2.93 2.13
C LEU A 36 -11.21 -2.83 0.90
N ALA A 37 -10.90 -1.94 -0.04
CA ALA A 37 -11.67 -1.83 -1.28
C ALA A 37 -11.41 -3.01 -2.22
N LEU A 38 -10.15 -3.43 -2.34
CA LEU A 38 -9.74 -4.63 -3.08
C LEU A 38 -9.92 -5.91 -2.25
N HIS A 39 -11.15 -6.07 -1.73
CA HIS A 39 -11.54 -7.11 -0.79
C HIS A 39 -11.48 -8.54 -1.34
N ARG A 40 -11.40 -8.72 -2.67
CA ARG A 40 -11.23 -10.01 -3.35
C ARG A 40 -9.76 -10.35 -3.63
N GLY A 41 -8.84 -9.43 -3.35
CA GLY A 41 -7.39 -9.70 -3.28
C GLY A 41 -6.56 -8.97 -4.33
N ARG A 42 -5.27 -9.31 -4.36
CA ARG A 42 -4.23 -8.63 -5.16
C ARG A 42 -4.09 -9.16 -6.58
N GLY A 43 -5.10 -9.85 -7.07
CA GLY A 43 -5.01 -10.57 -8.34
C GLY A 43 -4.05 -11.74 -8.27
N ASN A 44 -2.81 -11.51 -8.66
CA ASN A 44 -1.82 -12.52 -9.00
C ASN A 44 -0.82 -12.90 -7.88
N VAL A 45 -1.12 -12.54 -6.63
CA VAL A 45 -0.32 -12.99 -5.48
C VAL A 45 -0.73 -14.39 -5.05
N ASP A 46 0.24 -15.31 -4.99
CA ASP A 46 0.07 -16.73 -4.67
C ASP A 46 -0.76 -17.01 -3.41
N SER A 47 -0.56 -16.24 -2.33
CA SER A 47 -1.36 -16.39 -1.11
C SER A 47 -2.84 -16.04 -1.30
N ASP A 48 -3.14 -15.02 -2.09
CA ASP A 48 -4.52 -14.60 -2.39
C ASP A 48 -5.16 -15.57 -3.41
N LEU A 49 -4.38 -16.08 -4.37
CA LEU A 49 -4.83 -17.11 -5.32
C LEU A 49 -5.25 -18.39 -4.62
N ARG A 50 -4.46 -18.87 -3.64
CA ARG A 50 -4.82 -20.03 -2.83
C ARG A 50 -6.10 -19.82 -2.02
N LEU A 51 -6.27 -18.64 -1.42
CA LEU A 51 -7.46 -18.33 -0.61
C LEU A 51 -8.72 -18.12 -1.46
N SER A 52 -8.55 -17.65 -2.70
CA SER A 52 -9.63 -17.34 -3.63
C SER A 52 -10.00 -18.48 -4.59
N ASN A 53 -9.24 -19.58 -4.58
CA ASN A 53 -9.26 -20.59 -5.64
C ASN A 53 -9.10 -19.98 -7.05
N GLY A 54 -8.12 -19.08 -7.18
CA GLY A 54 -7.79 -18.39 -8.44
C GLY A 54 -8.65 -17.18 -8.79
N ARG A 55 -9.78 -16.96 -8.11
CA ARG A 55 -10.73 -15.89 -8.45
C ARG A 55 -10.16 -14.48 -8.34
N ALA A 56 -9.18 -14.26 -7.46
CA ALA A 56 -8.55 -12.94 -7.33
C ALA A 56 -7.98 -12.46 -8.67
N ALA A 57 -7.20 -13.31 -9.36
CA ALA A 57 -6.65 -12.95 -10.66
C ALA A 57 -7.73 -12.83 -11.74
N THR A 58 -8.77 -13.67 -11.71
CA THR A 58 -9.92 -13.55 -12.64
C THR A 58 -10.54 -12.15 -12.59
N TYR A 59 -10.77 -11.61 -11.38
CA TYR A 59 -11.32 -10.27 -11.20
C TYR A 59 -10.35 -9.15 -11.61
N SER A 60 -9.04 -9.34 -11.39
CA SER A 60 -8.04 -8.40 -11.91
C SER A 60 -7.96 -8.42 -13.44
N SER A 61 -8.03 -9.59 -14.08
CA SER A 61 -7.99 -9.73 -15.54
C SER A 61 -9.15 -9.04 -16.24
N LEU A 62 -10.35 -9.12 -15.66
CA LEU A 62 -11.50 -8.37 -16.13
C LEU A 62 -11.26 -6.86 -16.15
N SER A 63 -10.55 -6.34 -15.14
CA SER A 63 -10.27 -4.91 -15.02
C SER A 63 -9.37 -4.40 -16.14
N TYR A 64 -8.42 -5.22 -16.63
CA TYR A 64 -7.62 -4.89 -17.81
C TYR A 64 -8.45 -4.77 -19.08
N CYS A 65 -9.42 -5.66 -19.30
CA CYS A 65 -10.30 -5.58 -20.48
C CYS A 65 -11.22 -4.36 -20.47
N LEU A 66 -11.48 -3.78 -19.29
CA LEU A 66 -12.26 -2.55 -19.17
C LEU A 66 -11.38 -1.31 -19.33
N GLY A 67 -10.15 -1.33 -18.84
CA GLY A 67 -9.32 -0.13 -18.66
C GLY A 67 -8.01 -0.05 -19.45
N GLU A 68 -7.86 -0.82 -20.54
CA GLU A 68 -6.58 -1.00 -21.27
C GLU A 68 -5.85 0.32 -21.63
N ASP A 69 -6.59 1.40 -21.90
CA ASP A 69 -6.04 2.69 -22.35
C ASP A 69 -6.27 3.88 -21.39
N ASP A 70 -6.90 3.68 -20.23
CA ASP A 70 -7.19 4.76 -19.27
C ASP A 70 -6.96 4.30 -17.82
N GLU A 71 -5.90 4.81 -17.19
CA GLU A 71 -5.52 4.51 -15.81
C GLU A 71 -6.61 4.82 -14.78
N ASN A 72 -7.49 5.81 -15.04
CA ASN A 72 -8.63 6.08 -14.16
C ASN A 72 -9.70 5.00 -14.30
N LEU A 73 -9.94 4.52 -15.51
CA LEU A 73 -10.87 3.42 -15.77
C LEU A 73 -10.30 2.09 -15.26
N LEU A 74 -9.00 1.85 -15.41
CA LEU A 74 -8.30 0.70 -14.83
C LEU A 74 -8.46 0.66 -13.31
N ALA A 75 -8.16 1.79 -12.63
CA ALA A 75 -8.34 1.92 -11.19
C ALA A 75 -9.82 1.77 -10.78
N GLY A 76 -10.75 2.38 -11.52
CA GLY A 76 -12.19 2.31 -11.25
C GLY A 76 -12.74 0.89 -11.41
N SER A 77 -12.24 0.17 -12.41
CA SER A 77 -12.59 -1.22 -12.69
C SER A 77 -12.10 -2.16 -11.61
N ALA A 78 -10.85 -2.03 -11.16
CA ALA A 78 -10.36 -2.83 -10.03
C ALA A 78 -11.13 -2.57 -8.74
N LEU A 79 -11.53 -1.32 -8.50
CA LEU A 79 -12.37 -0.99 -7.34
C LEU A 79 -13.76 -1.63 -7.43
N ALA A 80 -14.39 -1.63 -8.61
CA ALA A 80 -15.69 -2.26 -8.83
C ALA A 80 -15.60 -3.80 -8.79
N ALA A 81 -14.53 -4.37 -9.36
CA ALA A 81 -14.27 -5.81 -9.35
C ALA A 81 -13.84 -6.32 -7.97
N GLY A 82 -13.28 -5.45 -7.13
CA GLY A 82 -12.77 -5.78 -5.81
C GLY A 82 -11.42 -6.48 -5.82
N ALA A 83 -10.71 -6.54 -6.95
CA ALA A 83 -9.36 -7.12 -7.06
C ALA A 83 -8.49 -6.33 -8.02
N GLY A 84 -7.18 -6.34 -7.81
CA GLY A 84 -6.23 -5.66 -8.71
C GLY A 84 -4.78 -6.06 -8.49
N ASN A 85 -3.99 -6.08 -9.57
CA ASN A 85 -2.54 -6.33 -9.56
C ASN A 85 -1.75 -5.08 -9.10
N CYS A 86 -0.42 -5.10 -9.19
CA CYS A 86 0.45 -4.02 -8.68
C CYS A 86 0.16 -2.65 -9.31
N ASP A 87 -0.04 -2.62 -10.63
CA ASP A 87 -0.46 -1.43 -11.39
C ASP A 87 -1.78 -0.83 -10.90
N HIS A 88 -2.83 -1.64 -10.74
CA HIS A 88 -4.12 -1.22 -10.21
C HIS A 88 -3.96 -0.64 -8.80
N ASN A 89 -3.19 -1.32 -7.94
CA ASN A 89 -2.93 -0.86 -6.58
C ASN A 89 -2.17 0.49 -6.58
N ALA A 90 -1.16 0.63 -7.43
CA ALA A 90 -0.40 1.87 -7.58
C ALA A 90 -1.30 3.00 -8.08
N ALA A 91 -2.07 2.78 -9.15
CA ALA A 91 -3.01 3.74 -9.71
C ALA A 91 -4.04 4.19 -8.67
N ILE A 92 -4.64 3.25 -7.92
CA ILE A 92 -5.60 3.54 -6.85
C ILE A 92 -4.95 4.34 -5.71
N ASN A 93 -3.76 3.96 -5.24
CA ASN A 93 -3.07 4.68 -4.16
C ASN A 93 -2.68 6.10 -4.58
N THR A 94 -2.15 6.28 -5.79
CA THR A 94 -1.79 7.58 -6.39
C THR A 94 -2.98 8.56 -6.36
N ARG A 95 -4.18 8.06 -6.66
CA ARG A 95 -5.41 8.86 -6.73
C ARG A 95 -6.05 9.04 -5.36
N ARG A 96 -6.19 7.98 -4.57
CA ARG A 96 -6.84 8.04 -3.25
C ARG A 96 -6.06 8.85 -2.23
N HIS A 97 -4.73 8.92 -2.34
CA HIS A 97 -3.93 9.73 -1.42
C HIS A 97 -4.14 11.23 -1.60
N ALA A 98 -4.73 11.68 -2.73
CA ALA A 98 -4.90 13.08 -3.08
C ALA A 98 -5.50 13.95 -1.97
N VAL A 99 -6.51 13.43 -1.26
CA VAL A 99 -7.22 14.15 -0.18
C VAL A 99 -6.36 14.36 1.07
N ARG A 100 -5.24 13.65 1.19
CA ARG A 100 -4.30 13.70 2.31
C ARG A 100 -2.98 14.40 1.95
N MET A 101 -2.83 14.82 0.71
CA MET A 101 -1.63 15.54 0.27
C MET A 101 -1.57 16.92 0.92
N GLU A 102 -0.38 17.30 1.38
CA GLU A 102 -0.06 18.70 1.61
C GLU A 102 0.03 19.49 0.30
N ASP A 103 -0.24 20.78 0.38
CA ASP A 103 -0.14 21.68 -0.76
C ASP A 103 1.32 21.76 -1.25
N GLY A 104 1.51 21.64 -2.56
CA GLY A 104 2.84 21.55 -3.18
C GLY A 104 3.48 20.16 -3.16
N GLY A 105 2.84 19.15 -2.54
CA GLY A 105 3.26 17.75 -2.65
C GLY A 105 2.93 17.14 -4.02
N GLN A 106 3.58 16.02 -4.34
CA GLN A 106 3.39 15.30 -5.59
C GLN A 106 3.11 13.81 -5.35
N MET A 107 2.13 13.26 -6.06
CA MET A 107 1.94 11.83 -6.19
C MET A 107 2.56 11.34 -7.49
N MET A 108 3.20 10.18 -7.45
CA MET A 108 3.82 9.55 -8.61
C MET A 108 3.49 8.06 -8.66
N THR A 109 3.21 7.55 -9.85
CA THR A 109 3.21 6.11 -10.11
C THR A 109 4.58 5.75 -10.69
N VAL A 110 5.27 4.81 -10.06
CA VAL A 110 6.62 4.38 -10.44
C VAL A 110 6.59 2.94 -10.91
N ARG A 111 7.22 2.68 -12.05
CA ARG A 111 7.51 1.34 -12.55
C ARG A 111 8.97 1.00 -12.26
N ASP A 112 9.21 -0.14 -11.64
CA ASP A 112 10.52 -0.78 -11.49
C ASP A 112 10.63 -1.93 -12.49
N TYR A 113 11.59 -1.85 -13.40
CA TYR A 113 11.81 -2.87 -14.44
C TYR A 113 12.57 -4.09 -13.94
N GLU A 114 13.39 -3.94 -12.90
CA GLU A 114 14.17 -5.04 -12.32
C GLU A 114 13.27 -5.92 -11.45
N GLN A 115 12.38 -5.29 -10.68
CA GLN A 115 11.41 -5.98 -9.84
C GLN A 115 10.10 -6.31 -10.57
N THR A 116 9.91 -5.82 -11.81
CA THR A 116 8.66 -5.91 -12.58
C THR A 116 7.44 -5.50 -11.74
N HIS A 117 7.55 -4.35 -11.08
CA HIS A 117 6.57 -3.89 -10.09
C HIS A 117 6.18 -2.44 -10.29
N LEU A 118 4.91 -2.11 -9.99
CA LEU A 118 4.42 -0.74 -9.98
C LEU A 118 3.95 -0.38 -8.56
N TYR A 119 4.35 0.80 -8.10
CA TYR A 119 4.01 1.31 -6.77
C TYR A 119 3.81 2.82 -6.78
N ALA A 120 3.12 3.35 -5.77
CA ALA A 120 2.89 4.78 -5.63
C ALA A 120 3.91 5.42 -4.68
N LEU A 121 4.33 6.64 -5.03
CA LEU A 121 5.16 7.50 -4.19
C LEU A 121 4.41 8.78 -3.87
N TYR A 122 4.51 9.21 -2.61
CA TYR A 122 4.17 10.56 -2.20
C TYR A 122 5.45 11.33 -1.87
N GLN A 123 5.70 12.40 -2.61
CA GLN A 123 6.76 13.36 -2.32
C GLN A 123 6.16 14.59 -1.63
N PRO A 124 6.48 14.85 -0.36
CA PRO A 124 6.03 16.05 0.35
C PRO A 124 6.59 17.34 -0.27
N PRO A 125 5.95 18.50 -0.04
CA PRO A 125 6.47 19.78 -0.52
C PRO A 125 7.86 20.09 0.06
N SER A 126 8.75 20.59 -0.79
CA SER A 126 9.97 21.32 -0.40
C SER A 126 10.84 20.66 0.68
N SER A 127 11.05 19.36 0.64
CA SER A 127 12.10 18.74 1.45
C SER A 127 13.46 18.98 0.77
N THR A 128 14.38 19.65 1.48
CA THR A 128 15.79 19.76 1.08
C THR A 128 16.41 18.40 0.73
N ASP A 129 15.86 17.31 1.30
CA ASP A 129 16.15 15.92 0.97
C ASP A 129 14.87 15.20 0.49
N ALA A 130 14.49 15.45 -0.77
CA ALA A 130 13.39 14.81 -1.49
C ALA A 130 13.31 13.29 -1.28
N GLU A 131 14.42 12.60 -1.40
CA GLU A 131 14.47 11.13 -1.30
C GLU A 131 14.28 10.64 0.14
N GLU A 132 14.76 11.40 1.14
CA GLU A 132 14.63 11.02 2.56
C GLU A 132 13.20 11.15 3.08
N SER A 133 12.43 12.05 2.49
CA SER A 133 11.05 12.36 2.92
C SER A 133 9.98 11.70 2.05
N THR A 134 10.37 11.12 0.91
CA THR A 134 9.44 10.44 0.00
C THR A 134 8.88 9.18 0.66
N VAL A 135 7.56 9.01 0.58
CA VAL A 135 6.82 7.90 1.19
C VAL A 135 6.37 6.93 0.10
N VAL A 136 6.55 5.64 0.32
CA VAL A 136 6.03 4.56 -0.52
C VAL A 136 4.65 4.13 -0.04
N LEU A 137 3.69 4.08 -0.97
CA LEU A 137 2.34 3.61 -0.77
C LEU A 137 2.10 2.38 -1.64
N ASP A 138 2.33 1.20 -1.06
CA ASP A 138 2.11 -0.07 -1.75
C ASP A 138 1.09 -0.95 -0.99
N SER A 139 -0.11 -1.06 -1.57
CA SER A 139 -1.17 -1.92 -1.08
C SER A 139 -1.10 -3.34 -1.63
N TRP A 140 -0.33 -3.58 -2.69
CA TRP A 140 -0.04 -4.91 -3.23
C TRP A 140 1.00 -5.64 -2.38
N GLY A 141 2.08 -4.96 -1.98
CA GLY A 141 3.07 -5.49 -1.02
C GLY A 141 2.52 -5.69 0.41
N ASP A 142 3.27 -6.40 1.25
CA ASP A 142 2.99 -6.61 2.68
C ASP A 142 3.72 -5.55 3.52
N GLY A 143 2.98 -4.83 4.38
CA GLY A 143 3.55 -3.77 5.22
C GLY A 143 2.71 -2.48 5.25
N PRO A 144 3.08 -1.52 6.11
CA PRO A 144 2.53 -0.18 6.10
C PRO A 144 3.18 0.67 4.99
N ALA A 145 2.79 1.94 4.89
CA ALA A 145 3.58 2.91 4.15
C ALA A 145 4.90 3.19 4.90
N VAL A 146 5.99 3.39 4.15
CA VAL A 146 7.35 3.58 4.68
C VAL A 146 8.07 4.68 3.92
N LEU A 147 9.17 5.20 4.46
CA LEU A 147 10.05 6.06 3.68
C LEU A 147 10.72 5.26 2.57
N LEU A 148 10.93 5.88 1.41
CA LEU A 148 11.55 5.24 0.24
C LEU A 148 12.90 4.62 0.57
N ARG A 149 13.73 5.32 1.36
CA ARG A 149 15.05 4.83 1.83
C ARG A 149 15.00 3.55 2.68
N ASP A 150 13.84 3.22 3.26
CA ASP A 150 13.64 2.05 4.12
C ASP A 150 12.84 0.94 3.40
N SER A 151 12.52 1.17 2.13
CA SER A 151 11.67 0.29 1.33
C SER A 151 12.47 -0.73 0.53
N HIS A 152 11.80 -1.77 0.06
CA HIS A 152 12.35 -2.79 -0.83
C HIS A 152 12.96 -2.21 -2.12
N TRP A 153 12.50 -1.03 -2.55
CA TRP A 153 12.93 -0.36 -3.79
C TRP A 153 13.97 0.73 -3.59
N ALA A 154 14.51 0.88 -2.37
CA ALA A 154 15.50 1.92 -2.07
C ALA A 154 16.73 1.85 -2.99
N GLU A 155 17.19 0.64 -3.34
CA GLU A 155 18.39 0.45 -4.15
C GLU A 155 18.17 0.55 -5.66
N THR A 156 16.94 0.29 -6.12
CA THR A 156 16.55 0.28 -7.55
C THR A 156 16.01 1.62 -8.02
N TYR A 157 15.42 2.41 -7.11
CA TYR A 157 14.90 3.74 -7.42
C TYR A 157 15.99 4.64 -8.02
N GLY A 158 15.66 5.29 -9.14
CA GLY A 158 16.57 6.14 -9.91
C GLY A 158 17.54 5.39 -10.83
N LYS A 159 17.63 4.05 -10.73
CA LYS A 159 18.50 3.22 -11.59
C LYS A 159 17.71 2.41 -12.62
N SER A 160 16.72 1.66 -12.15
CA SER A 160 15.89 0.77 -12.96
C SER A 160 14.41 1.14 -12.91
N THR A 161 14.12 2.40 -12.57
CA THR A 161 12.75 2.90 -12.42
C THR A 161 12.39 4.00 -13.42
N ASN A 162 11.12 4.05 -13.82
CA ASN A 162 10.54 5.18 -14.55
C ASN A 162 9.27 5.71 -13.85
N ILE A 163 9.08 7.02 -13.87
CA ILE A 163 7.84 7.67 -13.41
C ILE A 163 6.88 7.67 -14.58
N ILE A 164 5.75 6.96 -14.45
CA ILE A 164 4.76 6.83 -15.52
C ILE A 164 3.61 7.82 -15.38
N GLU A 165 3.27 8.22 -14.14
CA GLU A 165 2.31 9.28 -13.85
C GLU A 165 2.90 10.21 -12.78
N ARG A 166 2.58 11.50 -12.88
CA ARG A 166 2.88 12.50 -11.85
C ARG A 166 1.68 13.43 -11.71
N PHE A 167 1.22 13.63 -10.49
CA PHE A 167 0.12 14.52 -10.16
C PHE A 167 0.53 15.49 -9.06
N ASP A 168 0.21 16.77 -9.24
CA ASP A 168 0.02 17.66 -8.11
C ASP A 168 -1.33 17.37 -7.43
N LYS A 169 -1.61 18.03 -6.31
CA LYS A 169 -2.82 17.77 -5.52
C LYS A 169 -4.13 18.00 -6.31
N PRO A 170 -4.34 19.12 -7.03
CA PRO A 170 -5.54 19.29 -7.86
C PRO A 170 -5.68 18.19 -8.92
N ALA A 171 -4.63 17.87 -9.66
CA ALA A 171 -4.70 16.83 -10.68
C ALA A 171 -4.97 15.43 -10.09
N ALA A 172 -4.44 15.14 -8.91
CA ALA A 172 -4.72 13.89 -8.21
C ALA A 172 -6.18 13.81 -7.73
N ILE A 173 -6.76 14.93 -7.27
CA ILE A 173 -8.19 15.03 -6.90
C ILE A 173 -9.08 14.81 -8.14
N ASP A 174 -8.74 15.42 -9.27
CA ASP A 174 -9.48 15.24 -10.52
C ASP A 174 -9.42 13.79 -11.02
N SER A 175 -8.24 13.16 -10.96
CA SER A 175 -8.08 11.74 -11.30
C SER A 175 -8.84 10.81 -10.35
N LEU A 176 -8.89 11.14 -9.05
CA LEU A 176 -9.74 10.42 -8.08
C LEU A 176 -11.23 10.56 -8.43
N ALA A 177 -11.70 11.75 -8.79
CA ALA A 177 -13.08 11.98 -9.19
C ALA A 177 -13.45 11.17 -10.44
N ARG A 178 -12.60 11.17 -11.49
CA ARG A 178 -12.79 10.35 -12.70
C ARG A 178 -12.83 8.85 -12.39
N THR A 179 -11.92 8.39 -11.55
CA THR A 179 -11.86 6.99 -11.11
C THR A 179 -13.14 6.55 -10.41
N ASN A 180 -13.67 7.40 -9.52
CA ASN A 180 -14.93 7.11 -8.84
C ASN A 180 -16.13 7.18 -9.78
N ALA A 181 -16.12 8.05 -10.79
CA ALA A 181 -17.15 8.09 -11.82
C ALA A 181 -17.18 6.80 -12.63
N PHE A 182 -16.03 6.31 -13.12
CA PHE A 182 -15.95 5.02 -13.81
C PHE A 182 -16.40 3.85 -12.94
N ARG A 183 -15.98 3.83 -11.67
CA ARG A 183 -16.45 2.83 -10.72
C ARG A 183 -17.98 2.86 -10.61
N ALA A 184 -18.57 4.04 -10.45
CA ALA A 184 -20.02 4.19 -10.35
C ALA A 184 -20.75 3.73 -11.61
N GLU A 185 -20.20 4.02 -12.80
CA GLU A 185 -20.76 3.51 -14.05
C GLU A 185 -20.72 1.97 -14.12
N ILE A 186 -19.61 1.34 -13.75
CA ILE A 186 -19.50 -0.13 -13.72
C ILE A 186 -20.47 -0.75 -12.70
N GLU A 187 -20.70 -0.09 -11.57
CA GLU A 187 -21.60 -0.56 -10.52
C GLU A 187 -23.09 -0.33 -10.85
N ASP A 188 -23.44 0.62 -11.72
CA ASP A 188 -24.82 0.96 -12.08
C ASP A 188 -25.40 0.05 -13.18
N PRO A 189 -26.44 -0.77 -12.88
CA PRO A 189 -27.06 -1.68 -13.84
C PRO A 189 -27.66 -1.04 -15.09
N GLN A 190 -27.85 0.29 -15.11
CA GLN A 190 -28.41 1.01 -16.25
C GLN A 190 -27.36 1.42 -17.29
N THR A 191 -26.07 1.22 -17.03
CA THR A 191 -25.01 1.65 -17.96
C THR A 191 -24.56 0.52 -18.89
N ALA A 192 -24.06 0.91 -20.06
CA ALA A 192 -23.42 -0.03 -20.98
C ALA A 192 -22.13 -0.63 -20.40
N LEU A 193 -21.41 0.15 -19.57
CA LEU A 193 -20.17 -0.29 -18.95
C LEU A 193 -20.42 -1.39 -17.91
N HIS A 194 -21.52 -1.30 -17.15
CA HIS A 194 -21.98 -2.39 -16.29
C HIS A 194 -22.30 -3.65 -17.08
N ALA A 195 -23.09 -3.53 -18.16
CA ALA A 195 -23.45 -4.68 -19.00
C ALA A 195 -22.20 -5.39 -19.54
N ASN A 196 -21.23 -4.64 -20.08
CA ASN A 196 -19.94 -5.16 -20.53
C ASN A 196 -19.18 -5.85 -19.37
N ALA A 197 -19.10 -5.22 -18.20
CA ALA A 197 -18.45 -5.82 -17.03
C ALA A 197 -19.10 -7.14 -16.59
N ARG A 198 -20.44 -7.28 -16.66
CA ARG A 198 -21.14 -8.54 -16.35
C ARG A 198 -20.86 -9.64 -17.40
N GLU A 199 -20.79 -9.26 -18.67
CA GLU A 199 -20.44 -10.18 -19.77
C GLU A 199 -19.02 -10.71 -19.62
N LEU A 200 -18.05 -9.81 -19.37
CA LEU A 200 -16.67 -10.16 -19.09
C LEU A 200 -16.58 -11.04 -17.84
N GLU A 201 -17.27 -10.70 -16.75
CA GLU A 201 -17.24 -11.50 -15.51
C GLU A 201 -17.68 -12.94 -15.79
N THR A 202 -18.76 -13.10 -16.55
CA THR A 202 -19.26 -14.42 -16.97
C THR A 202 -18.22 -15.19 -17.78
N ALA A 203 -17.58 -14.53 -18.75
CA ALA A 203 -16.57 -15.14 -19.61
C ALA A 203 -15.30 -15.56 -18.84
N PHE A 204 -14.80 -14.69 -17.96
CA PHE A 204 -13.60 -14.90 -17.18
C PHE A 204 -13.80 -15.94 -16.07
N LEU A 205 -14.97 -15.99 -15.43
CA LEU A 205 -15.30 -17.03 -14.45
C LEU A 205 -15.44 -18.42 -15.08
N ALA A 206 -15.83 -18.50 -16.36
CA ALA A 206 -15.88 -19.77 -17.08
C ALA A 206 -14.48 -20.31 -17.41
N ASN A 207 -13.50 -19.43 -17.64
CA ASN A 207 -12.13 -19.79 -18.02
C ASN A 207 -11.08 -18.99 -17.21
N PRO A 208 -10.90 -19.29 -15.91
CA PRO A 208 -9.96 -18.56 -15.08
C PRO A 208 -8.51 -18.82 -15.51
N ALA A 209 -7.77 -17.75 -15.83
CA ALA A 209 -6.35 -17.79 -16.19
C ALA A 209 -5.58 -16.78 -15.33
N PRO A 210 -4.80 -17.21 -14.31
CA PRO A 210 -4.22 -16.30 -13.33
C PRO A 210 -3.03 -15.48 -13.82
N GLY A 211 -2.54 -15.71 -15.04
CA GLY A 211 -1.33 -15.05 -15.57
C GLY A 211 -0.09 -15.38 -14.74
N ASP A 212 0.86 -14.44 -14.71
CA ASP A 212 2.09 -14.55 -13.92
C ASP A 212 1.80 -14.51 -12.42
N ILE A 213 2.32 -15.48 -11.65
CA ILE A 213 2.07 -15.62 -10.22
C ILE A 213 3.28 -15.13 -9.42
N PHE A 214 3.03 -14.28 -8.42
CA PHE A 214 4.07 -13.71 -7.57
C PHE A 214 3.94 -14.17 -6.12
N SER A 215 5.09 -14.32 -5.45
CA SER A 215 5.12 -14.44 -3.99
C SER A 215 4.76 -13.10 -3.34
N ALA A 216 4.24 -13.14 -2.11
CA ALA A 216 4.00 -11.92 -1.35
C ALA A 216 5.34 -11.19 -1.12
N MET A 217 5.40 -9.92 -1.50
CA MET A 217 6.60 -9.09 -1.39
C MET A 217 6.48 -8.12 -0.21
N PRO A 218 7.46 -8.06 0.71
CA PRO A 218 7.49 -7.06 1.76
C PRO A 218 7.78 -5.66 1.19
N VAL A 219 7.08 -4.66 1.71
CA VAL A 219 7.36 -3.24 1.42
C VAL A 219 8.68 -2.79 2.07
N ILE A 220 9.03 -3.39 3.20
CA ILE A 220 10.20 -3.04 4.01
C ILE A 220 11.46 -3.73 3.47
N ALA A 221 12.57 -2.99 3.43
CA ALA A 221 13.86 -3.52 3.02
C ALA A 221 14.29 -4.72 3.91
N PRO A 222 14.83 -5.81 3.31
CA PRO A 222 15.20 -7.02 4.06
C PRO A 222 16.21 -6.76 5.19
N ASP A 223 17.19 -5.88 4.96
CA ASP A 223 18.23 -5.51 5.91
C ASP A 223 17.67 -4.80 7.15
N LEU A 224 16.68 -3.90 6.96
CA LEU A 224 15.98 -3.23 8.05
C LEU A 224 15.18 -4.23 8.88
N ALA A 225 14.49 -5.18 8.25
CA ALA A 225 13.75 -6.23 8.95
C ALA A 225 14.69 -7.13 9.77
N GLU A 226 15.82 -7.56 9.19
CA GLU A 226 16.83 -8.36 9.88
C GLU A 226 17.46 -7.61 11.06
N SER A 227 17.92 -6.38 10.83
CA SER A 227 18.53 -5.57 11.87
C SER A 227 17.55 -5.31 13.02
N THR A 228 16.27 -5.06 12.71
CA THR A 228 15.21 -4.93 13.73
C THR A 228 15.07 -6.18 14.58
N ARG A 229 15.04 -7.37 13.97
CA ARG A 229 14.98 -8.65 14.70
C ARG A 229 16.17 -8.83 15.64
N ARG A 230 17.39 -8.47 15.20
CA ARG A 230 18.60 -8.49 16.02
C ARG A 230 18.50 -7.51 17.19
N ARG A 231 18.16 -6.24 16.93
CA ARG A 231 18.02 -5.21 17.98
C ARG A 231 16.98 -5.57 19.03
N LEU A 232 15.90 -6.24 18.64
CA LEU A 232 14.89 -6.75 19.59
C LEU A 232 15.46 -7.77 20.59
N GLN A 233 16.56 -8.47 20.28
CA GLN A 233 17.19 -9.44 21.18
C GLN A 233 18.20 -8.78 22.13
N GLU A 234 18.71 -7.59 21.78
CA GLU A 234 19.72 -6.86 22.55
C GLU A 234 19.13 -6.09 23.75
N HIS A 235 17.82 -5.81 23.72
CA HIS A 235 17.15 -4.98 24.74
C HIS A 235 16.38 -5.80 25.77
N SER A 236 16.38 -5.30 27.02
CA SER A 236 15.57 -5.88 28.08
C SER A 236 14.07 -5.81 27.76
N PRO A 237 13.24 -6.75 28.26
CA PRO A 237 11.78 -6.69 28.09
C PRO A 237 11.15 -5.38 28.58
N ARG A 238 11.72 -4.76 29.62
CA ARG A 238 11.25 -3.46 30.14
C ARG A 238 11.51 -2.34 29.14
N THR A 239 12.72 -2.29 28.58
CA THR A 239 13.10 -1.32 27.54
C THR A 239 12.22 -1.46 26.30
N LEU A 240 12.02 -2.69 25.82
CA LEU A 240 11.19 -2.96 24.65
C LEU A 240 9.74 -2.52 24.83
N LYS A 241 9.14 -2.71 26.02
CA LYS A 241 7.80 -2.22 26.31
C LYS A 241 7.72 -0.70 26.26
N ALA A 242 8.70 0.00 26.84
CA ALA A 242 8.75 1.46 26.81
C ALA A 242 8.89 1.99 25.38
N LEU A 243 9.77 1.40 24.56
CA LEU A 243 9.95 1.76 23.15
C LEU A 243 8.68 1.48 22.33
N ALA A 244 8.02 0.35 22.54
CA ALA A 244 6.77 0.01 21.86
C ALA A 244 5.62 0.95 22.24
N ALA A 245 5.50 1.31 23.53
CA ALA A 245 4.52 2.27 23.99
C ALA A 245 4.76 3.65 23.35
N ASP A 246 6.01 4.09 23.29
CA ASP A 246 6.34 5.35 22.63
C ASP A 246 6.03 5.34 21.13
N ALA A 247 6.38 4.26 20.44
CA ALA A 247 6.02 4.07 19.03
C ALA A 247 4.50 4.09 18.82
N ALA A 248 3.72 3.57 19.77
CA ALA A 248 2.26 3.63 19.72
C ALA A 248 1.72 5.06 19.84
N ARG A 249 2.27 5.85 20.79
CA ARG A 249 1.91 7.28 20.93
C ARG A 249 2.25 8.06 19.67
N ASN A 250 3.45 7.85 19.14
CA ASN A 250 3.94 8.59 17.98
C ASN A 250 3.20 8.21 16.68
N ALA A 251 2.82 6.94 16.51
CA ALA A 251 2.16 6.47 15.31
C ALA A 251 0.64 6.73 15.29
N TYR A 252 0.00 6.76 16.45
CA TYR A 252 -1.47 6.73 16.55
C TYR A 252 -2.04 7.79 17.50
N GLY A 253 -1.22 8.63 18.13
CA GLY A 253 -1.68 9.64 19.08
C GLY A 253 -2.34 9.05 20.33
N LEU A 254 -2.02 7.81 20.70
CA LEU A 254 -2.65 7.15 21.85
C LEU A 254 -2.29 7.86 23.16
N GLU A 255 -3.25 7.91 24.09
CA GLU A 255 -3.00 8.33 25.46
C GLU A 255 -2.07 7.35 26.18
N ASP A 256 -1.39 7.83 27.23
CA ASP A 256 -0.40 7.06 27.98
C ASP A 256 -0.94 5.71 28.48
N ALA A 257 -2.16 5.68 29.02
CA ALA A 257 -2.76 4.43 29.52
C ALA A 257 -2.97 3.40 28.41
N GLN A 258 -3.37 3.84 27.22
CA GLN A 258 -3.63 2.99 26.06
C GLN A 258 -2.33 2.50 25.42
N ALA A 259 -1.36 3.41 25.27
CA ALA A 259 -0.05 3.13 24.70
C ALA A 259 0.75 2.14 25.55
N ASN A 260 0.71 2.30 26.88
CA ASN A 260 1.40 1.43 27.83
C ASN A 260 0.66 0.10 28.09
N SER A 261 -0.52 -0.11 27.51
CA SER A 261 -1.27 -1.33 27.77
C SER A 261 -0.46 -2.57 27.35
N PRO A 262 -0.49 -3.67 28.14
CA PRO A 262 0.19 -4.91 27.78
C PRO A 262 -0.26 -5.48 26.43
N ARG A 263 -1.52 -5.26 26.05
CA ARG A 263 -2.08 -5.69 24.77
C ARG A 263 -1.42 -4.94 23.62
N THR A 264 -1.37 -3.61 23.68
CA THR A 264 -0.79 -2.74 22.64
C THR A 264 0.69 -3.04 22.45
N THR A 265 1.47 -2.99 23.53
CA THR A 265 2.93 -3.19 23.48
C THR A 265 3.29 -4.60 22.98
N LYS A 266 2.56 -5.65 23.42
CA LYS A 266 2.78 -7.02 22.94
C LYS A 266 2.44 -7.18 21.46
N ALA A 267 1.39 -6.52 20.96
CA ALA A 267 1.03 -6.56 19.54
C ALA A 267 2.11 -5.92 18.67
N ILE A 268 2.57 -4.71 19.03
CA ILE A 268 3.62 -3.99 18.31
C ILE A 268 4.92 -4.79 18.29
N LEU A 269 5.33 -5.36 19.43
CA LEU A 269 6.54 -6.18 19.50
C LEU A 269 6.42 -7.48 18.68
N LYS A 270 5.22 -8.07 18.59
CA LYS A 270 4.96 -9.23 17.73
C LYS A 270 5.09 -8.86 16.26
N GLU A 271 4.53 -7.71 15.87
CA GLU A 271 4.63 -7.18 14.51
C GLU A 271 6.07 -6.82 14.13
N ALA A 272 6.83 -6.16 15.02
CA ALA A 272 8.21 -5.80 14.76
C ALA A 272 9.14 -7.00 14.54
N LYS A 273 8.81 -8.18 15.10
CA LYS A 273 9.53 -9.44 14.82
C LYS A 273 9.27 -9.99 13.42
N ARG A 274 8.20 -9.54 12.78
CA ARG A 274 7.71 -9.99 11.47
C ARG A 274 7.48 -8.77 10.57
N LEU A 275 8.41 -7.82 10.62
CA LEU A 275 8.29 -6.52 9.97
C LEU A 275 8.13 -6.65 8.44
N ASP A 276 8.70 -7.70 7.88
CA ASP A 276 8.64 -8.17 6.49
C ASP A 276 7.44 -9.09 6.18
N ALA A 277 6.53 -9.30 7.12
CA ALA A 277 5.37 -10.18 6.94
C ALA A 277 4.16 -9.69 7.74
N LEU A 278 3.94 -8.38 7.71
CA LEU A 278 2.84 -7.72 8.42
C LEU A 278 1.50 -8.04 7.75
N GLY A 279 0.51 -8.35 8.60
CA GLY A 279 -0.78 -8.86 8.15
C GLY A 279 -1.62 -7.85 7.37
N ARG A 280 -2.61 -8.39 6.64
CA ARG A 280 -3.56 -7.65 5.81
C ARG A 280 -5.00 -7.94 6.28
N PRO A 281 -5.98 -7.11 5.88
CA PRO A 281 -7.39 -7.48 6.03
C PRO A 281 -7.69 -8.83 5.34
N PRO A 282 -8.62 -9.63 5.87
CA PRO A 282 -9.04 -10.88 5.24
C PRO A 282 -9.78 -10.60 3.92
N LEU A 283 -9.73 -11.56 3.00
CA LEU A 283 -10.54 -11.51 1.78
C LEU A 283 -12.03 -11.71 2.11
N SER A 284 -12.90 -11.13 1.28
CA SER A 284 -14.36 -11.37 1.31
C SER A 284 -14.89 -11.56 -0.11
N TRP A 285 -15.98 -12.33 -0.26
CA TRP A 285 -16.53 -12.79 -1.55
C TRP A 285 -18.01 -12.49 -1.67
#